data_AF-A0A4V0YYT0-F1
#
_entry.id   AF-A0A4V0YYT0-F1
#
_cell.length_a   1.000
_cell.length_b   1.000
_cell.length_c   1.000
_cell.angle_alpha   90.00
_cell.angle_beta   90.00
_cell.angle_gamma   90.00
#
_symmetry.space_group_name_H-M   'P 1'
#
loop_
_entity.id
_entity.type
_entity.pdbx_description
1 polymer ?
#
loop_
_entity_poly.entity_id
_entity_poly.type
_entity_poly.pdbx_seq_one_letter_code
_entity_poly.pdbx_strand_id
1 'polypeptide(L)'
;MKSAFDRKAKGRKAGQPQSKLCPIRYNERTYVLNWQTQEVSLSTLEGRILIPFQVPPYSSKYAGYQVTTADLCIRNGRYWLHVVVSVPAPDGSQSDEIIGVDLGLNRPAVTSNRHFLGSHHWKEVERRRKLQSKGTKSAKRHLKKLSGRSLRFHRDCFHVLSKHIVQNATPGSTIVIENLTHIRSTSKIRRKGRANA
;
A
#
# COMPACT_ATOMS: atom_id res chain seq x y z
N MET A 1 11.66 -4.76 1.66
CA MET A 1 10.91 -5.97 2.07
C MET A 1 11.86 -7.17 2.03
N LYS A 2 11.86 -8.06 3.03
CA LYS A 2 12.70 -9.28 2.99
C LYS A 2 12.04 -10.35 2.10
N SER A 3 12.83 -11.02 1.27
CA SER A 3 12.32 -12.02 0.33
C SER A 3 11.67 -13.21 1.06
N ALA A 4 10.84 -13.98 0.37
CA ALA A 4 10.28 -15.22 0.94
C ALA A 4 11.41 -16.21 1.33
N PHE A 5 12.50 -16.20 0.57
CA PHE A 5 13.70 -17.00 0.84
C PHE A 5 14.40 -16.56 2.12
N ASP A 6 14.62 -15.25 2.31
CA ASP A 6 15.24 -14.69 3.52
C ASP A 6 14.43 -15.01 4.78
N ARG A 7 13.10 -15.08 4.63
CA ARG A 7 12.18 -15.44 5.72
C ARG A 7 12.30 -16.92 6.08
N LYS A 8 12.34 -17.80 5.08
CA LYS A 8 12.53 -19.25 5.29
C LYS A 8 13.89 -19.54 5.95
N ALA A 9 14.97 -18.90 5.48
CA ALA A 9 16.31 -19.03 6.06
C ALA A 9 16.36 -18.66 7.56
N LYS A 10 15.44 -17.77 8.00
CA LYS A 10 15.31 -17.34 9.40
C LYS A 10 14.24 -18.13 10.18
N GLY A 11 13.81 -19.29 9.68
CA GLY A 11 12.78 -20.13 10.30
C GLY A 11 11.38 -19.50 10.36
N ARG A 12 11.13 -18.42 9.60
CA ARG A 12 9.84 -17.71 9.61
C ARG A 12 8.92 -18.27 8.54
N LYS A 13 7.61 -18.32 8.86
CA LYS A 13 6.58 -18.67 7.88
C LYS A 13 6.65 -17.73 6.66
N ALA A 14 6.71 -18.34 5.48
CA ALA A 14 6.59 -17.70 4.18
C ALA A 14 5.69 -18.59 3.31
N GLY A 15 4.68 -17.99 2.69
CA GLY A 15 3.80 -18.67 1.74
C GLY A 15 4.17 -18.28 0.31
N GLN A 16 4.03 -19.21 -0.63
CA GLN A 16 4.15 -18.91 -2.05
C GLN A 16 2.90 -18.12 -2.49
N PRO A 17 3.04 -16.95 -3.14
CA PRO A 17 1.90 -16.27 -3.73
C PRO A 17 1.34 -17.13 -4.87
N GLN A 18 0.02 -17.27 -4.91
CA GLN A 18 -0.69 -17.94 -6.00
C GLN A 18 -1.49 -16.91 -6.78
N SER A 19 -1.39 -16.91 -8.11
CA SER A 19 -2.25 -16.13 -8.99
C SER A 19 -2.89 -17.04 -10.03
N LYS A 20 -4.18 -16.81 -10.29
CA LYS A 20 -4.90 -17.45 -11.40
C LYS A 20 -4.73 -16.69 -12.72
N LEU A 21 -4.40 -15.40 -12.62
CA LEU A 21 -4.24 -14.50 -13.76
C LEU A 21 -2.87 -13.83 -13.59
N CYS A 22 -1.90 -14.29 -14.37
CA CYS A 22 -0.60 -13.62 -14.44
C CYS A 22 -0.71 -12.46 -15.44
N PRO A 23 -0.27 -11.25 -15.09
CA PRO A 23 -0.23 -10.16 -16.05
C PRO A 23 0.72 -10.48 -17.20
N ILE A 24 0.35 -10.09 -18.41
CA ILE A 24 1.22 -10.19 -19.58
C ILE A 24 2.09 -8.94 -19.60
N ARG A 25 3.40 -9.12 -19.60
CA ARG A 25 4.36 -8.02 -19.59
C ARG A 25 4.76 -7.62 -21.01
N TYR A 26 4.66 -6.33 -21.27
CA TYR A 26 5.10 -5.65 -22.47
C TYR A 26 6.29 -4.73 -22.16
N ASN A 27 7.19 -4.63 -23.13
CA ASN A 27 8.35 -3.75 -23.15
C ASN A 27 8.32 -2.87 -24.40
N GLU A 28 9.24 -1.92 -24.50
CA GLU A 28 9.34 -0.96 -25.62
C GLU A 28 9.28 -1.55 -27.05
N ARG A 29 9.61 -2.85 -27.23
CA ARG A 29 9.55 -3.53 -28.54
C ARG A 29 8.20 -4.20 -28.82
N THR A 30 7.41 -4.45 -27.79
CA THR A 30 6.20 -5.28 -27.84
C THR A 30 4.92 -4.50 -27.61
N TYR A 31 5.02 -3.21 -27.24
CA TYR A 31 3.90 -2.28 -27.32
C TYR A 31 4.35 -0.88 -27.75
N VAL A 32 3.41 -0.12 -28.30
CA VAL A 32 3.54 1.31 -28.55
C VAL A 32 2.26 1.98 -28.08
N LEU A 33 2.38 3.02 -27.25
CA LEU A 33 1.24 3.77 -26.75
C LEU A 33 1.24 5.17 -27.37
N ASN A 34 0.11 5.55 -27.96
CA ASN A 34 -0.11 6.88 -28.52
C ASN A 34 -1.08 7.67 -27.63
N TRP A 35 -0.58 8.74 -27.00
CA TRP A 35 -1.37 9.56 -26.10
C TRP A 35 -2.38 10.44 -26.85
N GLN A 36 -2.06 10.88 -28.07
CA GLN A 36 -2.91 11.76 -28.89
C GLN A 36 -4.14 11.02 -29.41
N THR A 37 -3.95 9.82 -29.97
CA THR A 37 -5.06 9.00 -30.49
C THR A 37 -5.74 8.15 -29.41
N GLN A 38 -5.12 8.06 -28.22
CA GLN A 38 -5.55 7.14 -27.14
C GLN A 38 -5.65 5.69 -27.61
N GLU A 39 -4.66 5.25 -28.39
CA GLU A 39 -4.55 3.89 -28.89
C GLU A 39 -3.25 3.24 -28.43
N VAL A 40 -3.33 1.94 -28.17
CA VAL A 40 -2.17 1.11 -27.88
C VAL A 40 -2.04 0.01 -28.91
N SER A 41 -0.86 -0.07 -29.54
CA SER A 41 -0.46 -1.22 -30.34
C SER A 41 0.16 -2.27 -29.42
N LEU A 42 -0.37 -3.48 -29.42
CA LEU A 42 0.14 -4.60 -28.63
C LEU A 42 0.53 -5.76 -29.54
N SER A 43 1.74 -6.30 -29.36
CA SER A 43 2.12 -7.56 -29.99
C SER A 43 1.34 -8.72 -29.37
N THR A 44 0.78 -9.58 -30.21
CA THR A 44 0.13 -10.83 -29.84
C THR A 44 0.78 -11.99 -30.59
N LEU A 45 0.31 -13.22 -30.36
CA LEU A 45 0.76 -14.39 -31.09
C LEU A 45 0.40 -14.34 -32.59
N GLU A 46 -0.66 -13.61 -32.95
CA GLU A 46 -1.19 -13.52 -34.33
C GLU A 46 -0.76 -12.22 -35.03
N GLY A 47 0.13 -11.44 -34.41
CA GLY A 47 0.58 -10.14 -34.92
C GLY A 47 0.20 -8.99 -33.99
N ARG A 48 0.39 -7.76 -34.47
CA ARG A 48 0.08 -6.56 -33.69
C ARG A 48 -1.38 -6.17 -33.85
N ILE A 49 -2.03 -5.90 -32.73
CA ILE A 49 -3.39 -5.35 -32.68
C ILE A 49 -3.35 -3.91 -32.19
N LEU A 50 -4.27 -3.08 -32.66
CA LEU A 50 -4.45 -1.70 -32.21
C LEU A 50 -5.73 -1.63 -31.36
N ILE A 51 -5.63 -1.12 -30.13
CA ILE A 51 -6.74 -1.09 -29.18
C ILE A 51 -6.90 0.34 -28.65
N PRO A 52 -8.10 0.94 -28.73
CA PRO A 52 -8.39 2.19 -28.05
C PRO A 52 -8.44 1.99 -26.53
N PHE A 53 -7.94 2.97 -25.77
CA PHE A 53 -7.96 2.94 -24.31
C PHE A 53 -8.54 4.22 -23.74
N GLN A 54 -8.94 4.17 -22.47
CA GLN A 54 -9.39 5.33 -21.71
C GLN A 54 -8.43 5.62 -20.57
N VAL A 55 -8.06 6.89 -20.40
CA VAL A 55 -7.23 7.34 -19.28
C VAL A 55 -8.12 7.70 -18.10
N PRO A 56 -7.96 7.07 -16.92
CA PRO A 56 -8.69 7.47 -15.73
C PRO A 56 -8.41 8.95 -15.37
N PRO A 57 -9.39 9.72 -14.88
CA PRO A 57 -9.23 11.16 -14.62
C PRO A 57 -8.04 11.53 -13.72
N TYR A 58 -7.69 10.69 -12.73
CA TYR A 58 -6.52 10.93 -11.88
C TYR A 58 -5.19 10.78 -12.62
N SER A 59 -5.15 9.90 -13.63
CA SER A 59 -3.94 9.56 -14.37
C SER A 59 -3.66 10.51 -15.53
N SER A 60 -4.61 11.39 -15.87
CA SER A 60 -4.46 12.35 -16.99
C SER A 60 -3.23 13.25 -16.85
N LYS A 61 -2.87 13.62 -15.62
CA LYS A 61 -1.64 14.38 -15.29
C LYS A 61 -0.34 13.67 -15.66
N TYR A 62 -0.40 12.38 -15.97
CA TYR A 62 0.76 11.60 -16.40
C TYR A 62 0.77 11.30 -17.91
N ALA A 63 -0.25 11.75 -18.64
CA ALA A 63 -0.27 11.60 -20.09
C ALA A 63 0.84 12.45 -20.73
N GLY A 64 1.51 11.91 -21.75
CA GLY A 64 2.61 12.58 -22.45
C GLY A 64 4.00 12.32 -21.86
N TYR A 65 4.11 11.80 -20.63
CA TYR A 65 5.41 11.36 -20.11
C TYR A 65 5.93 10.12 -20.85
N GLN A 66 7.26 9.94 -20.82
CA GLN A 66 7.94 8.80 -21.41
C GLN A 66 7.46 7.50 -20.77
N VAL A 67 7.02 6.55 -21.60
CA VAL A 67 6.58 5.22 -21.17
C VAL A 67 7.74 4.22 -21.22
N THR A 68 7.71 3.20 -20.38
CA THR A 68 8.77 2.17 -20.31
C THR A 68 8.18 0.77 -20.52
N THR A 69 7.64 0.17 -19.47
CA THR A 69 7.00 -1.14 -19.49
C THR A 69 5.50 -1.03 -19.28
N ALA A 70 4.77 -2.05 -19.71
CA ALA A 70 3.35 -2.13 -19.44
C ALA A 70 2.96 -3.57 -19.02
N ASP A 71 2.07 -3.70 -18.05
CA ASP A 71 1.53 -4.98 -17.62
C ASP A 71 0.02 -5.03 -17.96
N LEU A 72 -0.38 -5.92 -18.87
CA LEU A 72 -1.79 -6.16 -19.20
C LEU A 72 -2.39 -7.14 -18.20
N CYS A 73 -3.46 -6.73 -17.52
CA CYS A 73 -4.13 -7.56 -16.52
C CYS A 73 -5.65 -7.52 -16.67
N ILE A 74 -6.30 -8.60 -16.22
CA ILE A 74 -7.76 -8.71 -16.19
C ILE A 74 -8.22 -8.58 -14.75
N ARG A 75 -9.12 -7.65 -14.49
CA ARG A 75 -9.70 -7.43 -13.17
C ARG A 75 -11.19 -7.16 -13.29
N ASN A 76 -11.99 -8.00 -12.62
CA ASN A 76 -13.45 -7.91 -12.63
C ASN A 76 -14.03 -7.90 -14.05
N GLY A 77 -13.51 -8.76 -14.94
CA GLY A 77 -13.96 -8.87 -16.34
C GLY A 77 -13.54 -7.72 -17.25
N ARG A 78 -12.71 -6.78 -16.77
CA ARG A 78 -12.17 -5.67 -17.57
C ARG A 78 -10.67 -5.81 -17.76
N TYR A 79 -10.20 -5.45 -18.94
CA TYR A 79 -8.77 -5.35 -19.25
C TYR A 79 -8.22 -4.00 -18.76
N TRP A 80 -7.04 -4.05 -18.17
CA TRP A 80 -6.29 -2.89 -17.69
C TRP A 80 -4.87 -3.00 -18.18
N LEU A 81 -4.37 -1.94 -18.82
CA LEU A 81 -2.96 -1.82 -19.17
C LEU A 81 -2.29 -0.91 -18.15
N HIS A 82 -1.46 -1.48 -17.27
CA HIS A 82 -0.68 -0.72 -16.31
C HIS A 82 0.61 -0.25 -16.95
N VAL A 83 0.64 1.00 -17.40
CA VAL A 83 1.80 1.61 -18.06
C VAL A 83 2.67 2.30 -17.03
N VAL A 84 3.97 1.98 -17.05
CA VAL A 84 4.98 2.65 -16.23
C VAL A 84 5.49 3.88 -16.98
N VAL A 85 5.32 5.04 -16.35
CA VAL A 85 5.75 6.35 -16.87
C VAL A 85 6.93 6.88 -16.07
N SER A 86 7.86 7.53 -16.76
CA SER A 86 8.98 8.25 -16.16
C SER A 86 8.59 9.71 -15.95
N VAL A 87 8.52 10.13 -14.69
CA VAL A 87 8.17 11.50 -14.30
C VAL A 87 9.43 12.13 -13.69
N PRO A 88 9.87 13.31 -14.17
CA PRO A 88 11.02 13.99 -13.58
C PRO A 88 10.71 14.30 -12.11
N ALA A 89 11.73 14.14 -11.26
CA ALA A 89 11.62 14.54 -9.87
C ALA A 89 11.43 16.06 -9.82
N PRO A 90 10.58 16.59 -8.92
CA PRO A 90 10.51 18.03 -8.71
C PRO A 90 11.84 18.53 -8.17
N ASP A 91 12.26 19.71 -8.61
CA ASP A 91 13.37 20.43 -8.00
C ASP A 91 13.00 20.76 -6.55
N GLY A 92 13.88 20.46 -5.61
CA GLY A 92 13.67 20.71 -4.19
C GLY A 92 14.95 21.16 -3.52
N SER A 93 14.87 22.26 -2.77
CA SER A 93 15.92 22.63 -1.82
C SER A 93 15.88 21.65 -0.65
N GLN A 94 17.05 21.16 -0.24
CA GLN A 94 17.14 20.40 1.01
C GLN A 94 16.91 21.34 2.18
N SER A 95 16.15 20.86 3.17
CA SER A 95 15.93 21.55 4.44
C SER A 95 16.67 20.77 5.53
N ASP A 96 17.32 21.48 6.45
CA ASP A 96 17.95 20.88 7.64
C ASP A 96 16.93 20.47 8.72
N GLU A 97 15.64 20.72 8.49
CA GLU A 97 14.57 20.34 9.42
C GLU A 97 14.42 18.82 9.50
N ILE A 98 14.46 18.31 10.74
CA ILE A 98 14.23 16.90 11.06
C ILE A 98 12.95 16.79 11.87
N ILE A 99 11.96 16.06 11.35
CA ILE A 99 10.69 15.81 12.02
C ILE A 99 10.62 14.35 12.46
N GLY A 100 10.65 14.14 13.78
CA GLY A 100 10.41 12.83 14.38
C GLY A 100 8.91 12.50 14.39
N VAL A 101 8.55 11.27 14.06
CA VAL A 101 7.16 10.77 14.06
C VAL A 101 7.05 9.52 14.93
N ASP A 102 6.36 9.65 16.05
CA ASP A 102 5.95 8.56 16.94
C ASP A 102 4.63 7.94 16.44
N LEU A 103 4.54 6.60 16.39
CA LEU A 103 3.40 5.86 15.86
C LEU A 103 2.69 5.06 16.97
N GLY A 104 1.48 5.47 17.32
CA GLY A 104 0.72 4.86 18.41
C GLY A 104 -0.62 4.25 18.00
N LEU A 105 -1.18 3.42 18.88
CA LEU A 105 -2.55 2.90 18.72
C LEU A 105 -3.63 3.92 19.10
N ASN A 106 -3.39 4.71 20.15
CA ASN A 106 -4.31 5.73 20.63
C ASN A 106 -4.17 7.03 19.84
N ARG A 107 -2.93 7.35 19.46
CA ARG A 107 -2.53 8.50 18.65
C ARG A 107 -1.79 7.95 17.43
N PRO A 108 -2.44 7.88 16.26
CA PRO A 108 -1.89 7.20 15.07
C PRO A 108 -0.51 7.70 14.66
N ALA A 109 -0.30 9.02 14.66
CA ALA A 109 1.03 9.60 14.57
C ALA A 109 1.12 10.89 15.40
N VAL A 110 2.28 11.14 16.01
CA VAL A 110 2.60 12.39 16.72
C VAL A 110 3.94 12.89 16.24
N THR A 111 4.03 14.16 15.85
CA THR A 111 5.29 14.76 15.40
C THR A 111 6.09 15.36 16.56
N SER A 112 7.40 15.51 16.40
CA SER A 112 8.29 16.24 17.32
C SER A 112 7.84 17.69 17.55
N ASN A 113 7.15 18.29 16.57
CA ASN A 113 6.56 19.62 16.64
C ASN A 113 5.19 19.61 17.34
N ARG A 114 4.84 18.53 18.06
CA ARG A 114 3.61 18.36 18.84
C ARG A 114 2.32 18.36 18.01
N HIS A 115 2.38 18.01 16.73
CA HIS A 115 1.18 17.80 15.92
C HIS A 115 0.64 16.39 16.13
N PHE A 116 -0.65 16.31 16.49
CA PHE A 116 -1.36 15.04 16.67
C PHE A 116 -2.07 14.67 15.38
N LEU A 117 -1.46 13.78 14.62
CA LEU A 117 -1.92 13.41 13.29
C LEU A 117 -2.74 12.12 13.39
N GLY A 118 -4.06 12.30 13.27
CA GLY A 118 -4.99 11.21 13.06
C GLY A 118 -6.31 11.33 13.80
N SER A 119 -7.31 10.59 13.33
CA SER A 119 -8.66 10.66 13.88
C SER A 119 -8.93 9.54 14.89
N HIS A 120 -9.70 9.88 15.93
CA HIS A 120 -10.21 8.91 16.90
C HIS A 120 -11.12 7.85 16.26
N HIS A 121 -11.71 8.12 15.08
CA HIS A 121 -12.52 7.14 14.35
C HIS A 121 -11.68 6.03 13.69
N TRP A 122 -10.37 6.22 13.51
CA TRP A 122 -9.48 5.19 12.95
C TRP A 122 -9.30 3.97 13.88
N LYS A 123 -9.99 3.95 15.03
CA LYS A 123 -10.06 2.88 16.04
C LYS A 123 -10.87 1.64 15.63
N GLU A 124 -10.75 1.17 14.40
CA GLU A 124 -11.37 -0.11 14.00
C GLU A 124 -10.81 -1.32 14.80
N VAL A 125 -9.63 -1.12 15.41
CA VAL A 125 -8.95 -2.08 16.30
C VAL A 125 -9.85 -2.55 17.45
N GLU A 126 -10.75 -1.71 17.97
CA GLU A 126 -11.54 -2.06 19.16
C GLU A 126 -12.59 -3.15 18.88
N ARG A 127 -13.31 -3.05 17.75
CA ARG A 127 -14.27 -4.09 17.33
C ARG A 127 -13.58 -5.41 17.01
N ARG A 128 -12.41 -5.34 16.36
CA ARG A 128 -11.60 -6.52 16.04
C ARG A 128 -11.09 -7.21 17.31
N ARG A 129 -10.59 -6.46 18.29
CA ARG A 129 -10.13 -7.01 19.59
C ARG A 129 -11.26 -7.71 20.35
N LYS A 130 -12.46 -7.10 20.42
CA LYS A 130 -13.64 -7.70 21.08
C LYS A 130 -14.07 -9.01 20.42
N LEU A 131 -13.97 -9.12 19.09
CA LEU A 131 -14.29 -10.37 18.39
C LEU A 131 -13.18 -11.42 18.55
N GLN A 132 -11.91 -10.99 18.57
CA GLN A 132 -10.77 -11.89 18.78
C GLN A 132 -10.78 -12.49 20.19
N SER A 133 -11.12 -11.72 21.22
CA SER A 133 -11.19 -12.21 22.61
C SER A 133 -12.27 -13.28 22.81
N LYS A 134 -13.39 -13.21 22.06
CA LYS A 134 -14.47 -14.21 22.14
C LYS A 134 -14.06 -15.60 21.64
N GLY A 135 -13.13 -15.70 20.68
CA GLY A 135 -12.58 -16.98 20.20
C GLY A 135 -13.55 -17.97 19.51
N THR A 136 -14.86 -17.71 19.50
CA THR A 136 -15.87 -18.64 18.99
C THR A 136 -15.83 -18.83 17.47
N LYS A 137 -16.39 -19.93 16.96
CA LYS A 137 -16.55 -20.18 15.51
C LYS A 137 -17.31 -19.03 14.82
N SER A 138 -18.36 -18.52 15.47
CA SER A 138 -19.12 -17.37 14.97
C SER A 138 -18.28 -16.09 14.90
N ALA A 139 -17.49 -15.80 15.95
CA ALA A 139 -16.59 -14.65 15.96
C ALA A 139 -15.50 -14.75 14.87
N LYS A 140 -14.93 -15.94 14.64
CA LYS A 140 -13.96 -16.18 13.56
C LYS A 140 -14.57 -15.98 12.17
N ARG A 141 -15.80 -16.47 11.92
CA ARG A 141 -16.52 -16.22 10.65
C ARG A 141 -16.80 -14.73 10.45
N HIS A 142 -17.23 -14.04 11.51
CA HIS A 142 -17.50 -12.61 11.44
C HIS A 142 -16.22 -11.79 11.18
N LEU A 143 -15.09 -12.16 11.81
CA LEU A 143 -13.78 -11.58 11.52
C LEU A 143 -13.36 -11.78 10.05
N LYS A 144 -13.62 -12.95 9.47
CA LYS A 144 -13.36 -13.22 8.04
C LYS A 144 -14.24 -12.36 7.13
N LYS A 145 -15.51 -12.15 7.50
CA LYS A 145 -16.41 -11.24 6.77
C LYS A 145 -15.93 -9.79 6.85
N LEU A 146 -15.47 -9.34 8.01
CA LEU A 146 -14.98 -7.99 8.24
C LEU A 146 -13.59 -7.72 7.67
N SER A 147 -12.73 -8.73 7.50
CA SER A 147 -11.31 -8.52 7.20
C SER A 147 -11.08 -7.70 5.93
N GLY A 148 -11.89 -7.90 4.89
CA GLY A 148 -11.80 -7.12 3.66
C GLY A 148 -12.18 -5.65 3.84
N ARG A 149 -13.29 -5.37 4.53
CA ARG A 149 -13.72 -4.00 4.85
C ARG A 149 -12.68 -3.30 5.72
N SER A 150 -12.21 -4.00 6.75
CA SER A 150 -11.23 -3.46 7.69
C SER A 150 -9.88 -3.19 7.05
N LEU A 151 -9.44 -4.05 6.14
CA LEU A 151 -8.20 -3.80 5.40
C LEU A 151 -8.32 -2.55 4.52
N ARG A 152 -9.45 -2.36 3.82
CA ARG A 152 -9.68 -1.17 3.01
C ARG A 152 -9.73 0.10 3.86
N PHE A 153 -10.44 0.05 5.00
CA PHE A 153 -10.53 1.16 5.94
C PHE A 153 -9.16 1.55 6.49
N HIS A 154 -8.39 0.59 7.02
CA HIS A 154 -7.03 0.89 7.51
C HIS A 154 -6.12 1.44 6.42
N ARG A 155 -6.20 0.90 5.19
CA ARG A 155 -5.42 1.41 4.06
C ARG A 155 -5.75 2.86 3.74
N ASP A 156 -7.03 3.21 3.77
CA ASP A 156 -7.49 4.59 3.58
C ASP A 156 -7.00 5.51 4.70
N CYS A 157 -7.17 5.09 5.97
CA CYS A 157 -6.67 5.82 7.13
C CYS A 157 -5.17 6.07 7.04
N PHE A 158 -4.38 5.05 6.67
CA PHE A 158 -2.94 5.18 6.51
C PHE A 158 -2.54 6.09 5.35
N HIS A 159 -3.28 6.05 4.24
CA HIS A 159 -3.04 6.97 3.12
C HIS A 159 -3.29 8.43 3.50
N VAL A 160 -4.38 8.69 4.23
CA VAL A 160 -4.67 10.02 4.77
C VAL A 160 -3.62 10.45 5.78
N LEU A 161 -3.24 9.55 6.71
CA LEU A 161 -2.22 9.82 7.71
C LEU A 161 -0.85 10.14 7.09
N SER A 162 -0.41 9.36 6.08
CA SER A 162 0.85 9.64 5.40
C SER A 162 0.84 11.00 4.69
N LYS A 163 -0.29 11.39 4.10
CA LYS A 163 -0.45 12.73 3.51
C LYS A 163 -0.34 13.81 4.57
N HIS A 164 -1.04 13.65 5.69
CA HIS A 164 -0.97 14.63 6.78
C HIS A 164 0.44 14.78 7.33
N ILE A 165 1.19 13.68 7.50
CA ILE A 165 2.59 13.73 7.95
C ILE A 165 3.43 14.57 6.99
N VAL A 166 3.33 14.31 5.68
CA VAL A 166 4.10 15.06 4.67
C VAL A 166 3.66 16.53 4.59
N GLN A 167 2.35 16.81 4.69
CA GLN A 167 1.82 18.18 4.68
C GLN A 167 2.19 19.00 5.92
N ASN A 168 2.55 18.34 7.02
CA ASN A 168 3.01 18.99 8.25
C ASN A 168 4.53 19.21 8.27
N ALA A 169 5.23 18.83 7.20
CA ALA A 169 6.65 19.03 7.03
C ALA A 169 6.91 20.12 5.99
N THR A 170 7.97 20.90 6.19
CA THR A 170 8.45 21.81 5.15
C THR A 170 8.95 21.00 3.95
N PRO A 171 8.75 21.45 2.70
CA PRO A 171 9.38 20.80 1.55
C PRO A 171 10.89 20.66 1.74
N GLY A 172 11.42 19.46 1.48
CA GLY A 172 12.85 19.15 1.66
C GLY A 172 13.24 18.64 3.05
N SER A 173 12.33 18.62 4.02
CA SER A 173 12.62 18.15 5.39
C SER A 173 12.80 16.64 5.49
N THR A 174 13.58 16.20 6.47
CA THR A 174 13.80 14.78 6.77
C THR A 174 12.76 14.26 7.77
N ILE A 175 11.95 13.28 7.36
CA ILE A 175 10.97 12.63 8.24
C ILE A 175 11.59 11.36 8.84
N VAL A 176 11.73 11.33 10.16
CA VAL A 176 12.26 10.18 10.91
C VAL A 176 11.10 9.43 11.57
N ILE A 177 10.96 8.15 11.24
CA ILE A 177 9.87 7.29 11.74
C ILE A 177 10.46 6.19 12.62
N GLU A 178 9.73 5.81 13.67
CA GLU A 178 10.11 4.70 14.53
C GLU A 178 10.31 3.38 13.78
N ASN A 179 11.37 2.66 14.15
CA ASN A 179 11.59 1.30 13.66
C ASN A 179 10.74 0.29 14.46
N LEU A 180 9.52 0.04 13.99
CA LEU A 180 8.59 -0.92 14.60
C LEU A 180 8.91 -2.39 14.26
N THR A 181 10.07 -2.67 13.65
CA THR A 181 10.49 -4.06 13.41
C THR A 181 10.65 -4.77 14.75
N HIS A 182 10.09 -5.98 14.88
CA HIS A 182 10.12 -6.78 16.11
C HIS A 182 9.25 -6.31 17.29
N ILE A 183 8.40 -5.28 17.11
CA ILE A 183 7.57 -4.77 18.21
C ILE A 183 6.77 -5.86 18.93
N ARG A 184 6.25 -6.88 18.22
CA ARG A 184 5.47 -7.97 18.85
C ARG A 184 6.29 -8.89 19.75
N SER A 185 7.59 -9.03 19.52
CA SER A 185 8.50 -9.84 20.34
C SER A 185 9.17 -9.02 21.45
N THR A 186 9.37 -7.72 21.23
CA THR A 186 10.00 -6.81 22.22
C THR A 186 8.99 -6.15 23.15
N SER A 187 7.71 -6.11 22.78
CA SER A 187 6.65 -5.57 23.64
C SER A 187 6.52 -6.41 24.90
N LYS A 188 6.91 -5.82 26.05
CA LYS A 188 6.64 -6.35 27.38
C LYS A 188 5.14 -6.21 27.69
N ILE A 189 4.30 -7.03 27.06
CA ILE A 189 2.89 -7.12 27.42
C ILE A 189 2.84 -7.81 28.79
N ARG A 190 2.58 -7.03 29.84
CA ARG A 190 2.29 -7.54 31.19
C ARG A 190 1.10 -8.51 31.07
N ARG A 191 1.33 -9.82 31.10
CA ARG A 191 0.25 -10.80 31.25
C ARG A 191 -0.38 -10.52 32.62
N LYS A 192 -1.62 -10.02 32.66
CA LYS A 192 -2.41 -10.08 33.89
C LYS A 192 -2.44 -11.54 34.32
N GLY A 193 -1.97 -11.82 35.53
CA GLY A 193 -2.00 -13.16 36.12
C GLY A 193 -3.40 -13.74 36.00
N ARG A 194 -3.49 -15.01 35.59
CA ARG A 194 -4.74 -15.76 35.72
C ARG A 194 -5.02 -15.85 37.22
N ALA A 195 -6.13 -15.27 37.67
CA ALA A 195 -6.69 -15.62 38.96
C ALA A 195 -7.10 -17.10 38.84
N ASN A 196 -6.40 -17.96 39.58
CA ASN A 196 -6.84 -19.33 39.77
C ASN A 196 -8.07 -19.28 40.70
N ALA A 197 -9.17 -19.87 40.24
CA ALA A 197 -10.27 -20.31 41.08
C ALA A 197 -10.24 -21.84 41.05
#